data_AF-A0A443RXK3-F1
#
_entry.id   AF-A0A443RXK3-F1
#
_cell.length_a   1.000
_cell.length_b   1.000
_cell.length_c   1.000
_cell.angle_alpha   90.00
_cell.angle_beta   90.00
_cell.angle_gamma   90.00
#
_symmetry.space_group_name_H-M   'P 1'
#
loop_
_entity.id
_entity.type
_entity.pdbx_description
1 polymer ?
#
loop_
_entity_poly.entity_id
_entity_poly.type
_entity_poly.pdbx_seq_one_letter_code
_entity_poly.pdbx_strand_id
1 'polypeptide(L)'
;SYENINDNPLIEYLMCDELFDACVKLLSTSHLRKSQGYQVILMLTIFVSYRSKSIQNVNPYTVRLSIMDNEVALNGFAQVVSHSLLDFNRLFDQSKEEQSSGSLFSAFTSMVGNMFVADDDVVSNDDCKPNNSVLLAFYKAVHLNRNFISLLTNSQTDTITAVNNSTSDVESPENGIDVTNPPSNLLVTFLEFCSIVMLHTKDEENTDTSRLCFIILTCISEDQCANAIMHDINIVFKVQLHRKRMRHRKLIDETSKPLRPLSYSVLDLMVEFIVTHLRKTFLFDLYSLCLGVIRRLLCYQKR
;
A
#
# COMPACT_ATOMS: atom_id res chain seq x y z
N SER A 1 -1.23 41.13 -0.52
CA SER A 1 -1.21 40.42 0.78
C SER A 1 -2.19 39.24 0.83
N TYR A 2 -2.22 38.39 -0.21
CA TYR A 2 -3.05 37.17 -0.27
C TYR A 2 -2.22 35.92 -0.59
N GLU A 3 -0.96 35.88 -0.14
CA GLU A 3 -0.07 34.74 -0.43
C GLU A 3 -0.10 33.65 0.65
N ASN A 4 -0.79 33.86 1.77
CA ASN A 4 -0.95 32.82 2.79
C ASN A 4 -2.29 32.10 2.60
N ILE A 5 -2.24 30.85 2.14
CA ILE A 5 -3.43 29.99 1.99
C ILE A 5 -4.17 29.82 3.34
N ASN A 6 -3.48 30.05 4.46
CA ASN A 6 -4.04 29.98 5.81
C ASN A 6 -4.95 31.16 6.17
N ASP A 7 -4.91 32.24 5.40
CA ASP A 7 -5.73 33.43 5.61
C ASP A 7 -6.93 33.46 4.63
N ASN A 8 -7.18 32.36 3.90
CA ASN A 8 -8.26 32.28 2.93
C ASN A 8 -9.61 31.96 3.61
N PRO A 9 -10.58 32.90 3.62
CA PRO A 9 -11.87 32.70 4.27
C PRO A 9 -12.71 31.59 3.62
N LEU A 10 -12.44 31.24 2.36
CA LEU A 10 -13.13 30.14 1.67
C LEU A 10 -12.90 28.79 2.35
N ILE A 11 -11.78 28.62 3.04
CA ILE A 11 -11.46 27.35 3.69
C ILE A 11 -12.34 27.14 4.92
N GLU A 12 -12.72 28.19 5.64
CA GLU A 12 -13.66 28.09 6.75
C GLU A 12 -15.03 27.60 6.29
N TYR A 13 -15.49 28.05 5.11
CA TYR A 13 -16.72 27.56 4.48
C TYR A 13 -16.60 26.14 3.89
N LEU A 14 -15.39 25.70 3.52
CA LEU A 14 -15.15 24.33 3.05
C LEU A 14 -15.03 23.34 4.21
N MET A 15 -14.61 23.79 5.39
CA MET A 15 -14.54 22.98 6.62
C MET A 15 -15.92 22.77 7.29
N CYS A 16 -17.02 22.89 6.55
CA CYS A 16 -18.36 22.64 7.07
C CYS A 16 -18.61 21.15 7.36
N ASP A 17 -19.48 20.88 8.33
CA ASP A 17 -19.82 19.53 8.76
C ASP A 17 -20.57 18.73 7.68
N GLU A 18 -21.41 19.39 6.88
CA GLU A 18 -22.21 18.71 5.85
C GLU A 18 -21.32 18.10 4.76
N LEU A 19 -20.16 18.70 4.48
CA LEU A 19 -19.24 18.20 3.47
C LEU A 19 -18.53 16.92 3.95
N PHE A 20 -18.20 16.82 5.24
CA PHE A 20 -17.70 15.58 5.82
C PHE A 20 -18.77 14.48 5.75
N ASP A 21 -20.01 14.79 6.11
CA ASP A 21 -21.12 13.83 6.03
C ASP A 21 -21.39 13.36 4.60
N ALA A 22 -21.30 14.27 3.63
CA ALA A 22 -21.37 13.93 2.21
C ALA A 22 -20.26 12.96 1.80
N CYS A 23 -19.02 13.18 2.25
CA CYS A 23 -17.90 12.27 1.98
C CYS A 23 -18.16 10.87 2.56
N VAL A 24 -18.60 10.79 3.82
CA VAL A 24 -18.94 9.52 4.49
C VAL A 24 -20.05 8.78 3.73
N LYS A 25 -21.09 9.50 3.28
CA LYS A 25 -22.18 8.92 2.50
C LYS A 25 -21.71 8.42 1.13
N LEU A 26 -20.82 9.14 0.46
CA LEU A 26 -20.22 8.73 -0.81
C LEU A 26 -19.38 7.45 -0.65
N LEU A 27 -18.56 7.35 0.40
CA LEU A 27 -17.78 6.14 0.69
C LEU A 27 -18.65 4.94 1.06
N SER A 28 -19.76 5.19 1.75
CA SER A 28 -20.71 4.15 2.13
C SER A 28 -21.45 3.55 0.93
N THR A 29 -21.65 4.32 -0.14
CA THR A 29 -22.43 3.91 -1.31
C THR A 29 -21.56 3.21 -2.35
N SER A 30 -21.80 1.93 -2.63
CA SER A 30 -20.93 1.10 -3.50
C SER A 30 -20.70 1.68 -4.91
N HIS A 31 -21.75 2.11 -5.62
CA HIS A 31 -21.61 2.69 -6.97
C HIS A 31 -20.79 4.00 -6.97
N LEU A 32 -21.08 4.89 -6.02
CA LEU A 32 -20.40 6.18 -5.91
C LEU A 32 -18.95 6.01 -5.44
N ARG A 33 -18.69 5.03 -4.58
CA ARG A 33 -17.35 4.65 -4.16
C ARG A 33 -16.48 4.22 -5.35
N LYS A 34 -17.00 3.41 -6.27
CA LYS A 34 -16.25 2.98 -7.46
C LYS A 34 -15.91 4.14 -8.39
N SER A 35 -16.84 5.07 -8.59
CA SER A 35 -16.64 6.19 -9.53
C SER A 35 -15.84 7.37 -8.92
N GLN A 36 -16.10 7.72 -7.66
CA GLN A 36 -15.62 8.95 -7.03
C GLN A 36 -14.80 8.72 -5.76
N GLY A 37 -14.67 7.47 -5.30
CA GLY A 37 -14.02 7.15 -4.02
C GLY A 37 -12.60 7.69 -3.91
N TYR A 38 -11.82 7.60 -5.01
CA TYR A 38 -10.47 8.15 -5.07
C TYR A 38 -10.44 9.65 -4.76
N GLN A 39 -11.29 10.44 -5.43
CA GLN A 39 -11.34 11.89 -5.21
C GLN A 39 -11.84 12.24 -3.80
N VAL A 40 -12.79 11.47 -3.27
CA VAL A 40 -13.32 11.66 -1.91
C VAL A 40 -12.23 11.43 -0.86
N ILE A 41 -11.45 10.34 -0.96
CA ILE A 41 -10.36 10.09 0.01
C ILE A 41 -9.27 11.16 -0.07
N LEU A 42 -8.96 11.67 -1.26
CA LEU A 42 -7.98 12.75 -1.43
C LEU A 42 -8.48 14.06 -0.81
N MET A 43 -9.72 14.43 -1.10
CA MET A 43 -10.33 15.62 -0.53
C MET A 43 -10.37 15.54 1.00
N LEU A 44 -10.82 14.41 1.56
CA LEU A 44 -10.76 14.17 3.00
C LEU A 44 -9.34 14.27 3.55
N THR A 45 -8.35 13.72 2.84
CA THR A 45 -6.94 13.77 3.28
C THR A 45 -6.39 15.18 3.29
N ILE A 46 -6.72 16.00 2.28
CA ILE A 46 -6.35 17.41 2.23
C ILE A 46 -6.97 18.15 3.41
N PHE A 47 -8.27 17.95 3.64
CA PHE A 47 -9.00 18.61 4.72
C PHE A 47 -8.51 18.19 6.10
N VAL A 48 -8.25 16.91 6.34
CA VAL A 48 -7.65 16.41 7.58
C VAL A 48 -6.22 16.91 7.78
N SER A 49 -5.47 17.10 6.70
CA SER A 49 -4.07 17.58 6.76
C SER A 49 -3.94 19.09 6.87
N TYR A 50 -5.01 19.83 6.62
CA TYR A 50 -5.01 21.28 6.65
C TYR A 50 -4.77 21.81 8.07
N ARG A 51 -3.90 22.82 8.18
CA ARG A 51 -3.55 23.49 9.44
C ARG A 51 -3.60 25.00 9.22
N SER A 52 -4.75 25.63 9.46
CA SER A 52 -4.83 27.10 9.44
C SER A 52 -4.23 27.71 10.70
N LYS A 53 -3.71 28.94 10.57
CA LYS A 53 -3.31 29.79 11.68
C LYS A 53 -4.49 30.41 12.43
N SER A 54 -5.66 30.55 11.79
CA SER A 54 -6.87 31.08 12.44
C SER A 54 -7.57 30.03 13.31
N ILE A 55 -7.37 28.75 13.00
CA ILE A 55 -7.87 27.64 13.80
C ILE A 55 -6.91 27.46 14.99
N GLN A 56 -7.18 28.18 16.09
CA GLN A 56 -6.48 27.97 17.37
C GLN A 56 -6.66 26.55 17.96
N ASN A 57 -7.57 25.75 17.37
CA ASN A 57 -7.98 24.41 17.81
C ASN A 57 -7.46 23.28 16.91
N VAL A 58 -7.71 22.04 17.34
CA VAL A 58 -7.55 20.83 16.52
C VAL A 58 -8.50 20.89 15.33
N ASN A 59 -8.02 20.52 14.14
CA ASN A 59 -8.82 20.49 12.91
C ASN A 59 -10.10 19.62 13.08
N PRO A 60 -11.31 20.15 12.83
CA PRO A 60 -12.57 19.41 12.99
C PRO A 60 -12.61 18.09 12.22
N TYR A 61 -12.09 18.05 10.99
CA TYR A 61 -12.05 16.84 10.17
C TYR A 61 -11.12 15.77 10.77
N THR A 62 -10.05 16.18 11.45
CA THR A 62 -9.18 15.25 12.19
C THR A 62 -9.94 14.58 13.33
N VAL A 63 -10.70 15.37 14.11
CA VAL A 63 -11.52 14.87 15.21
C VAL A 63 -12.63 13.95 14.69
N ARG A 64 -13.33 14.37 13.64
CA ARG A 64 -14.43 13.58 13.06
C ARG A 64 -13.96 12.27 12.47
N LEU A 65 -12.81 12.27 11.77
CA LEU A 65 -12.23 11.03 11.25
C LEU A 65 -11.77 10.10 12.38
N SER A 66 -11.26 10.62 13.50
CA SER A 66 -10.79 9.78 14.61
C SER A 66 -11.92 9.10 15.40
N ILE A 67 -13.08 9.73 15.49
CA ILE A 67 -14.27 9.18 16.17
C ILE A 67 -15.25 8.47 15.22
N MET A 68 -14.97 8.45 13.92
CA MET A 68 -15.86 7.82 12.93
C MET A 68 -15.98 6.31 13.23
N ASP A 69 -17.23 5.87 13.39
CA ASP A 69 -17.62 4.50 13.74
C ASP A 69 -18.44 3.82 12.62
N ASN A 70 -18.80 4.56 11.57
CA ASN A 70 -19.49 4.02 10.42
C ASN A 70 -18.62 2.99 9.68
N GLU A 71 -18.82 1.72 10.00
CA GLU A 71 -18.08 0.60 9.44
C GLU A 71 -18.22 0.51 7.91
N VAL A 72 -19.36 0.87 7.35
CA VAL A 72 -19.60 0.83 5.90
C VAL A 72 -18.73 1.86 5.19
N ALA A 73 -18.65 3.07 5.74
CA ALA A 73 -17.80 4.14 5.21
C ALA A 73 -16.31 3.80 5.37
N LEU A 74 -15.90 3.27 6.53
CA LEU A 74 -14.52 2.85 6.79
C LEU A 74 -14.09 1.70 5.88
N ASN A 75 -14.95 0.69 5.67
CA ASN A 75 -14.72 -0.37 4.69
C ASN A 75 -14.63 0.20 3.28
N GLY A 76 -15.50 1.16 2.95
CA GLY A 76 -15.43 1.87 1.68
C GLY A 76 -14.09 2.58 1.47
N PHE A 77 -13.58 3.27 2.50
CA PHE A 77 -12.25 3.89 2.48
C PHE A 77 -11.16 2.84 2.26
N ALA A 78 -11.18 1.74 3.02
CA ALA A 78 -10.21 0.65 2.92
C ALA A 78 -10.20 0.00 1.53
N GLN A 79 -11.38 -0.19 0.91
CA GLN A 79 -11.52 -0.72 -0.45
C GLN A 79 -10.88 0.20 -1.49
N VAL A 80 -11.08 1.52 -1.40
CA VAL A 80 -10.48 2.48 -2.35
C VAL A 80 -8.96 2.45 -2.25
N VAL A 81 -8.42 2.48 -1.03
CA VAL A 81 -6.96 2.35 -0.81
C VAL A 81 -6.44 1.04 -1.38
N SER A 82 -7.11 -0.08 -1.06
CA SER A 82 -6.72 -1.40 -1.53
C SER A 82 -6.69 -1.50 -3.04
N HIS A 83 -7.71 -0.97 -3.71
CA HIS A 83 -7.79 -0.94 -5.17
C HIS A 83 -6.62 -0.18 -5.79
N SER A 84 -6.32 1.01 -5.28
CA SER A 84 -5.19 1.81 -5.80
C SER A 84 -3.83 1.14 -5.58
N LEU A 85 -3.62 0.47 -4.43
CA LEU A 85 -2.37 -0.27 -4.18
C LEU A 85 -2.29 -1.53 -5.04
N LEU A 86 -3.40 -2.25 -5.22
CA LEU A 86 -3.47 -3.45 -6.04
C LEU A 86 -3.23 -3.15 -7.52
N ASP A 87 -3.80 -2.05 -8.03
CA ASP A 87 -3.57 -1.60 -9.39
C ASP A 87 -2.09 -1.31 -9.63
N PHE A 88 -1.42 -0.64 -8.68
CA PHE A 88 0.02 -0.42 -8.75
C PHE A 88 0.81 -1.73 -8.78
N ASN A 89 0.49 -2.69 -7.89
CA ASN A 89 1.16 -4.00 -7.88
C ASN A 89 0.98 -4.73 -9.23
N ARG A 90 -0.23 -4.69 -9.79
CA ARG A 90 -0.54 -5.30 -11.11
C ARG A 90 0.24 -4.66 -12.25
N LEU A 91 0.32 -3.33 -12.28
CA LEU A 91 1.09 -2.61 -13.30
C LEU A 91 2.58 -2.96 -13.23
N PHE A 92 3.12 -3.13 -12.02
CA PHE A 92 4.50 -3.56 -11.83
C PHE A 92 4.74 -4.99 -12.32
N ASP A 93 3.82 -5.92 -12.05
CA ASP A 93 3.91 -7.31 -12.54
C ASP A 93 3.85 -7.40 -14.06
N GLN A 94 2.94 -6.67 -14.69
CA GLN A 94 2.86 -6.57 -16.16
C GLN A 94 4.17 -6.03 -16.76
N SER A 95 4.71 -4.95 -16.17
CA SER A 95 5.98 -4.35 -16.61
C SER A 95 7.16 -5.34 -16.54
N LYS A 96 7.15 -6.24 -15.55
CA LYS A 96 8.20 -7.24 -15.36
C LYS A 96 8.10 -8.40 -16.36
N GLU A 97 6.88 -8.80 -16.72
CA GLU A 97 6.64 -9.86 -17.72
C GLU A 97 7.08 -9.40 -19.13
N GLU A 98 6.79 -8.16 -19.51
CA GLU A 98 7.21 -7.54 -20.77
C GLU A 98 8.74 -7.50 -20.92
N GLN A 99 9.46 -7.15 -19.84
CA GLN A 99 10.92 -7.17 -19.84
C GLN A 99 11.50 -8.58 -19.98
N SER A 100 10.80 -9.60 -19.48
CA SER A 100 11.24 -11.00 -19.60
C SER A 100 11.01 -11.57 -21.00
N SER A 101 9.92 -11.20 -21.67
CA SER A 101 9.56 -11.68 -23.01
C SER A 101 10.35 -10.99 -24.12
N GLY A 102 10.68 -9.70 -23.96
CA GLY A 102 11.57 -8.96 -24.87
C GLY A 102 13.05 -9.43 -24.84
N SER A 103 13.46 -10.16 -23.79
CA SER A 103 14.82 -10.67 -23.62
C SER A 103 15.13 -11.92 -24.45
N LEU A 104 14.11 -12.65 -24.91
CA LEU A 104 14.30 -13.90 -25.67
C LEU A 104 14.75 -13.66 -27.11
N PHE A 105 14.44 -12.50 -27.71
CA PHE A 105 14.95 -12.14 -29.04
C PHE A 105 16.35 -11.48 -29.01
N SER A 106 16.78 -10.92 -27.86
CA SER A 106 18.12 -10.35 -27.71
C SER A 106 19.20 -11.39 -27.37
N ALA A 107 18.79 -12.59 -26.93
CA ALA A 107 19.69 -13.70 -26.60
C ALA A 107 20.50 -14.23 -27.80
N PHE A 108 20.04 -14.03 -29.05
CA PHE A 108 20.80 -14.45 -30.24
C PHE A 108 21.89 -13.46 -30.67
N THR A 109 21.91 -12.23 -30.14
CA THR A 109 22.91 -11.20 -30.53
C THR A 109 24.03 -11.05 -29.49
N SER A 110 23.96 -11.68 -28.31
CA SER A 110 24.90 -11.45 -27.21
C SER A 110 26.06 -12.45 -27.09
N MET A 111 26.29 -13.32 -28.08
CA MET A 111 27.35 -14.35 -27.99
C MET A 111 28.76 -13.85 -28.34
N VAL A 112 28.95 -12.56 -28.61
CA VAL A 112 30.29 -11.97 -28.73
C VAL A 112 30.31 -10.60 -28.04
N GLY A 113 30.81 -10.53 -26.81
CA GLY A 113 31.42 -9.30 -26.31
C GLY A 113 30.77 -8.52 -25.14
N ASN A 114 29.87 -9.05 -24.33
CA ASN A 114 29.32 -8.30 -23.17
C ASN A 114 29.90 -8.74 -21.82
N MET A 115 31.16 -8.36 -21.56
CA MET A 115 31.66 -8.14 -20.19
C MET A 115 31.58 -6.64 -19.87
N PHE A 116 30.39 -6.08 -19.97
CA PHE A 116 30.07 -4.83 -19.31
C PHE A 116 28.80 -5.11 -18.52
N VAL A 117 28.92 -5.03 -17.20
CA VAL A 117 27.78 -4.98 -16.31
C VAL A 117 26.97 -3.80 -16.81
N ALA A 118 25.87 -4.07 -17.51
CA ALA A 118 24.85 -3.06 -17.67
C ALA A 118 24.48 -2.68 -16.25
N ASP A 119 24.88 -1.47 -15.84
CA ASP A 119 24.24 -0.82 -14.71
C ASP A 119 22.74 -0.98 -14.94
N ASP A 120 22.04 -1.43 -13.90
CA ASP A 120 20.58 -1.46 -13.83
C ASP A 120 20.05 -0.01 -13.87
N ASP A 121 20.31 0.71 -14.95
CA ASP A 121 19.50 1.82 -15.44
C ASP A 121 18.29 1.18 -16.10
N VAL A 122 17.46 0.58 -15.25
CA VAL A 122 16.07 0.30 -15.57
C VAL A 122 15.49 1.65 -15.97
N VAL A 123 15.22 1.79 -17.26
CA VAL A 123 14.49 2.90 -17.86
C VAL A 123 13.35 3.24 -16.90
N SER A 124 13.35 4.48 -16.41
CA SER A 124 12.31 5.04 -15.58
C SER A 124 10.99 4.96 -16.36
N ASN A 125 10.26 3.86 -16.21
CA ASN A 125 8.89 3.76 -16.70
C ASN A 125 8.06 4.75 -15.88
N ASP A 126 7.84 5.94 -16.46
CA ASP A 126 7.07 7.03 -15.86
C ASP A 126 5.63 6.59 -15.48
N ASP A 127 5.16 5.49 -16.09
CA ASP A 127 3.85 4.88 -15.87
C ASP A 127 3.72 4.09 -14.55
N CYS A 128 4.83 3.79 -13.86
CA CYS A 128 4.83 3.01 -12.60
C CYS A 128 5.27 3.86 -11.39
N LYS A 129 4.72 5.08 -11.26
CA LYS A 129 4.97 5.93 -10.10
C LYS A 129 4.03 5.62 -8.93
N PRO A 130 4.55 5.48 -7.70
CA PRO A 130 3.72 5.20 -6.53
C PRO A 130 2.82 6.39 -6.20
N ASN A 131 1.56 6.13 -5.87
CA ASN A 131 0.60 7.18 -5.51
C ASN A 131 0.76 7.61 -4.04
N ASN A 132 1.63 8.59 -3.81
CA ASN A 132 1.88 9.16 -2.49
C ASN A 132 0.64 9.76 -1.83
N SER A 133 -0.34 10.23 -2.61
CA SER A 133 -1.57 10.81 -2.09
C SER A 133 -2.47 9.76 -1.44
N VAL A 134 -2.58 8.57 -2.06
CA VAL A 134 -3.30 7.42 -1.47
C VAL A 134 -2.58 6.89 -0.23
N LEU A 135 -1.25 6.82 -0.25
CA LEU A 135 -0.48 6.42 0.94
C LEU A 135 -0.68 7.40 2.10
N LEU A 136 -0.74 8.70 1.81
CA LEU A 136 -1.02 9.70 2.84
C LEU A 136 -2.44 9.54 3.40
N ALA A 137 -3.43 9.27 2.54
CA ALA A 137 -4.80 8.96 2.95
C ALA A 137 -4.84 7.73 3.87
N PHE A 138 -4.13 6.67 3.48
CA PHE A 138 -4.00 5.45 4.25
C PHE A 138 -3.33 5.69 5.61
N TYR A 139 -2.22 6.44 5.63
CA TYR A 139 -1.55 6.87 6.86
C TYR A 139 -2.52 7.60 7.80
N LYS A 140 -3.28 8.57 7.29
CA LYS A 140 -4.24 9.33 8.10
C LYS A 140 -5.33 8.42 8.68
N ALA A 141 -5.87 7.50 7.90
CA ALA A 141 -6.88 6.55 8.38
C ALA A 141 -6.32 5.64 9.49
N VAL A 142 -5.16 5.02 9.28
CA VAL A 142 -4.48 4.14 10.25
C VAL A 142 -4.09 4.90 11.53
N HIS A 143 -3.56 6.11 11.39
CA HIS A 143 -3.06 6.89 12.52
C HIS A 143 -4.20 7.49 13.37
N LEU A 144 -5.31 7.89 12.74
CA LEU A 144 -6.38 8.62 13.44
C LEU A 144 -7.50 7.73 13.94
N ASN A 145 -7.82 6.63 13.26
CA ASN A 145 -9.02 5.85 13.54
C ASN A 145 -8.68 4.41 13.94
N ARG A 146 -8.95 4.06 15.20
CA ARG A 146 -8.71 2.69 15.72
C ARG A 146 -9.63 1.64 15.10
N ASN A 147 -10.86 2.00 14.75
CA ASN A 147 -11.79 1.09 14.07
C ASN A 147 -11.30 0.72 12.67
N PHE A 148 -10.49 1.58 12.04
CA PHE A 148 -9.87 1.27 10.75
C PHE A 148 -8.83 0.14 10.86
N ILE A 149 -8.19 -0.04 12.02
CA ILE A 149 -7.17 -1.08 12.22
C ILE A 149 -7.73 -2.48 12.08
N SER A 150 -8.94 -2.74 12.57
CA SER A 150 -9.59 -4.05 12.41
C SER A 150 -9.84 -4.39 10.94
N LEU A 151 -10.09 -3.38 10.11
CA LEU A 151 -10.36 -3.53 8.67
C LEU A 151 -9.12 -3.89 7.85
N LEU A 152 -7.90 -3.68 8.36
CA LEU A 152 -6.65 -4.00 7.66
C LEU A 152 -6.56 -5.48 7.27
N THR A 153 -7.19 -6.34 8.06
CA THR A 153 -7.03 -7.79 8.01
C THR A 153 -8.29 -8.54 7.56
N ASN A 154 -9.43 -7.83 7.51
CA ASN A 154 -10.68 -8.37 6.99
C ASN A 154 -10.52 -8.70 5.50
N SER A 155 -10.96 -9.90 5.11
CA SER A 155 -10.91 -10.35 3.72
C SER A 155 -11.85 -9.49 2.86
N GLN A 156 -11.34 -8.94 1.76
CA GLN A 156 -12.15 -8.12 0.85
C GLN A 156 -12.88 -9.03 -0.14
N THR A 157 -14.15 -9.33 0.13
CA THR A 157 -14.99 -10.16 -0.77
C THR A 157 -15.46 -9.44 -2.05
N ASP A 158 -15.41 -8.11 -2.10
CA ASP A 158 -16.04 -7.34 -3.19
C ASP A 158 -15.11 -7.03 -4.38
N THR A 159 -13.81 -7.30 -4.27
CA THR A 159 -12.83 -6.90 -5.30
C THR A 159 -12.78 -7.90 -6.48
N ILE A 160 -13.29 -9.11 -6.30
CA ILE A 160 -13.17 -10.20 -7.30
C ILE A 160 -14.34 -10.19 -8.31
N THR A 161 -15.49 -9.60 -7.98
CA THR A 161 -16.68 -9.61 -8.86
C THR A 161 -16.75 -8.46 -9.86
N ALA A 162 -15.79 -7.53 -9.88
CA ALA A 162 -15.86 -6.33 -10.73
C ALA A 162 -15.11 -6.41 -12.07
N VAL A 163 -14.42 -7.51 -12.40
CA VAL A 163 -13.61 -7.60 -13.63
C VAL A 163 -14.29 -8.40 -14.76
N ASN A 164 -15.38 -9.14 -14.51
CA ASN A 164 -15.94 -10.05 -15.52
C ASN A 164 -17.17 -9.57 -16.28
N ASN A 165 -17.67 -8.34 -16.07
CA ASN A 165 -18.85 -7.87 -16.79
C ASN A 165 -18.56 -6.65 -17.67
N SER A 166 -17.95 -6.92 -18.82
CA SER A 166 -18.22 -6.17 -20.05
C SER A 166 -18.24 -7.12 -21.25
N THR A 167 -19.47 -7.44 -21.66
CA THR A 167 -19.94 -7.81 -23.02
C THR A 167 -19.40 -9.09 -23.68
N SER A 168 -20.19 -10.16 -23.70
CA SER A 168 -20.98 -10.60 -24.88
C SER A 168 -21.65 -11.95 -24.60
N ASP A 169 -22.91 -12.08 -24.96
CA ASP A 169 -23.69 -13.32 -24.96
C ASP A 169 -23.02 -14.43 -25.78
N VAL A 170 -23.13 -15.68 -25.28
CA VAL A 170 -23.42 -16.96 -25.98
C VAL A 170 -22.64 -18.12 -25.32
N GLU A 171 -23.44 -19.06 -24.78
CA GLU A 171 -23.17 -20.48 -24.48
C GLU A 171 -22.15 -20.86 -23.38
N SER A 172 -22.69 -21.51 -22.33
CA SER A 172 -21.94 -22.33 -21.37
C SER A 172 -21.19 -23.48 -22.08
N PRO A 173 -20.06 -23.94 -21.51
CA PRO A 173 -20.19 -24.97 -20.49
C PRO A 173 -19.27 -24.76 -19.27
N GLU A 174 -19.74 -25.32 -18.17
CA GLU A 174 -19.04 -25.61 -16.91
C GLU A 174 -17.52 -25.77 -17.06
N ASN A 175 -16.73 -24.88 -16.43
CA ASN A 175 -15.34 -25.16 -16.09
C ASN A 175 -14.83 -24.19 -15.00
N GLY A 176 -14.48 -24.79 -13.86
CA GLY A 176 -13.45 -24.31 -12.93
C GLY A 176 -13.63 -22.92 -12.32
N ILE A 177 -14.29 -22.85 -11.16
CA ILE A 177 -13.94 -21.83 -10.18
C ILE A 177 -12.46 -22.06 -9.87
N ASP A 178 -11.58 -21.17 -10.30
CA ASP A 178 -10.17 -21.21 -9.96
C ASP A 178 -10.03 -20.80 -8.48
N VAL A 179 -10.16 -21.78 -7.58
CA VAL A 179 -10.11 -21.67 -6.11
C VAL A 179 -8.68 -21.40 -5.60
N THR A 180 -7.75 -20.93 -6.45
CA THR A 180 -6.32 -20.93 -6.14
C THR A 180 -5.76 -19.61 -5.58
N ASN A 181 -6.54 -18.52 -5.57
CA ASN A 181 -6.10 -17.27 -4.96
C ASN A 181 -6.54 -17.21 -3.48
N PRO A 182 -5.61 -17.23 -2.52
CA PRO A 182 -5.96 -17.09 -1.11
C PRO A 182 -6.62 -15.72 -0.86
N PRO A 183 -7.48 -15.59 0.17
CA PRO A 183 -8.11 -14.34 0.50
C PRO A 183 -7.04 -13.26 0.75
N SER A 184 -7.08 -12.19 -0.03
CA SER A 184 -6.22 -11.03 0.16
C SER A 184 -6.93 -9.98 1.02
N ASN A 185 -6.15 -9.28 1.84
CA ASN A 185 -6.63 -8.16 2.65
C ASN A 185 -5.78 -6.92 2.35
N LEU A 186 -6.21 -5.77 2.87
CA LEU A 186 -5.52 -4.50 2.63
C LEU A 186 -4.06 -4.55 3.10
N LEU A 187 -3.78 -5.20 4.22
CA LEU A 187 -2.42 -5.32 4.76
C LEU A 187 -1.51 -6.17 3.86
N VAL A 188 -2.02 -7.26 3.27
CA VAL A 188 -1.30 -8.09 2.29
C VAL A 188 -0.94 -7.25 1.06
N THR A 189 -1.93 -6.59 0.45
CA THR A 189 -1.72 -5.71 -0.72
C THR A 189 -0.70 -4.61 -0.41
N PHE A 190 -0.77 -4.03 0.78
CA PHE A 190 0.17 -3.01 1.24
C PHE A 190 1.59 -3.55 1.45
N LEU A 191 1.77 -4.77 1.96
CA LEU A 191 3.08 -5.39 2.12
C LEU A 191 3.73 -5.70 0.76
N GLU A 192 2.93 -6.16 -0.20
CA GLU A 192 3.38 -6.34 -1.59
C GLU A 192 3.82 -5.00 -2.20
N PHE A 193 2.99 -3.96 -2.05
CA PHE A 193 3.32 -2.60 -2.48
C PHE A 193 4.64 -2.10 -1.85
N CYS A 194 4.79 -2.27 -0.54
CA CYS A 194 6.01 -1.90 0.17
C CYS A 194 7.23 -2.63 -0.39
N SER A 195 7.10 -3.92 -0.71
CA SER A 195 8.19 -4.70 -1.28
C SER A 195 8.63 -4.17 -2.64
N ILE A 196 7.71 -3.67 -3.48
CA ILE A 196 8.01 -3.09 -4.79
C ILE A 196 8.73 -1.75 -4.63
N VAL A 197 8.16 -0.82 -3.86
CA VAL A 197 8.73 0.53 -3.66
C VAL A 197 10.13 0.45 -3.05
N MET A 198 10.32 -0.46 -2.08
CA MET A 198 11.61 -0.64 -1.42
C MET A 198 12.69 -1.24 -2.33
N LEU A 199 12.38 -1.75 -3.53
CA LEU A 199 13.42 -2.16 -4.49
C LEU A 199 14.13 -0.95 -5.14
N HIS A 200 13.45 0.20 -5.21
CA HIS A 200 13.84 1.34 -6.03
C HIS A 200 14.27 2.58 -5.21
N THR A 201 14.96 2.42 -4.08
CA THR A 201 15.37 3.56 -3.23
C THR A 201 16.60 4.33 -3.74
N LYS A 202 16.90 4.30 -5.05
CA LYS A 202 17.98 5.13 -5.62
C LYS A 202 17.49 6.56 -5.85
N ASP A 203 16.20 6.72 -6.15
CA ASP A 203 15.57 8.00 -6.39
C ASP A 203 15.08 8.62 -5.08
N GLU A 204 15.12 9.95 -4.98
CA GLU A 204 14.66 10.70 -3.81
C GLU A 204 13.15 10.49 -3.58
N GLU A 205 12.34 10.55 -4.64
CA GLU A 205 10.89 10.34 -4.56
C GLU A 205 10.54 8.94 -4.01
N ASN A 206 11.18 7.88 -4.51
CA ASN A 206 11.00 6.52 -4.01
C ASN A 206 11.50 6.33 -2.58
N THR A 207 12.50 7.13 -2.17
CA THR A 207 13.00 7.17 -0.79
C THR A 207 11.94 7.78 0.14
N ASP A 208 11.27 8.85 -0.28
CA ASP A 208 10.18 9.47 0.48
C ASP A 208 8.93 8.58 0.56
N THR A 209 8.57 7.92 -0.56
CA THR A 209 7.50 6.90 -0.55
C THR A 209 7.85 5.75 0.40
N SER A 210 9.09 5.26 0.36
CA SER A 210 9.58 4.23 1.29
C SER A 210 9.50 4.70 2.75
N ARG A 211 9.87 5.96 3.02
CA ARG A 211 9.77 6.58 4.35
C ARG A 211 8.32 6.55 4.84
N LEU A 212 7.37 6.95 3.99
CA LEU A 212 5.94 6.93 4.33
C LEU A 212 5.43 5.51 4.58
N CYS A 213 5.84 4.53 3.77
CA CYS A 213 5.55 3.11 3.99
C CYS A 213 6.01 2.63 5.37
N PHE A 214 7.24 2.97 5.76
CA PHE A 214 7.75 2.62 7.09
C PHE A 214 7.01 3.31 8.23
N ILE A 215 6.59 4.57 8.04
CA ILE A 215 5.78 5.29 9.04
C ILE A 215 4.44 4.58 9.23
N ILE A 216 3.77 4.21 8.15
CA ILE A 216 2.50 3.46 8.20
C ILE A 216 2.72 2.11 8.90
N LEU A 217 3.74 1.34 8.51
CA LEU A 217 4.09 0.07 9.18
C LEU A 217 4.41 0.26 10.66
N THR A 218 5.02 1.37 11.04
CA THR A 218 5.27 1.71 12.44
C THR A 218 3.97 1.93 13.20
N CYS A 219 3.01 2.68 12.64
CA CYS A 219 1.69 2.86 13.24
C CYS A 219 0.95 1.53 13.42
N ILE A 220 0.96 0.68 12.39
CA ILE A 220 0.34 -0.66 12.45
C ILE A 220 1.02 -1.53 13.50
N SER A 221 2.35 -1.53 13.55
CA SER A 221 3.12 -2.35 14.51
C SER A 221 3.09 -1.81 15.94
N GLU A 222 2.62 -0.58 16.16
CA GLU A 222 2.44 0.00 17.49
C GLU A 222 1.06 -0.31 18.08
N ASP A 223 0.07 -0.52 17.22
CA ASP A 223 -1.28 -0.89 17.65
C ASP A 223 -1.35 -2.34 18.16
N GLN A 224 -2.02 -2.53 19.30
CA GLN A 224 -2.12 -3.84 19.94
C GLN A 224 -3.07 -4.79 19.20
N CYS A 225 -4.16 -4.27 18.63
CA CYS A 225 -5.12 -5.06 17.88
C CYS A 225 -4.51 -5.55 16.56
N ALA A 226 -3.83 -4.66 15.84
CA ALA A 226 -3.08 -5.04 14.64
C ALA A 226 -2.06 -6.14 14.94
N ASN A 227 -1.27 -5.99 16.00
CA ASN A 227 -0.28 -6.99 16.39
C ASN A 227 -0.91 -8.34 16.75
N ALA A 228 -2.05 -8.33 17.47
CA ALA A 228 -2.76 -9.56 17.81
C ALA A 228 -3.17 -10.34 16.55
N ILE A 229 -3.69 -9.64 15.54
CA ILE A 229 -4.12 -10.28 14.29
C ILE A 229 -2.90 -10.72 13.46
N MET A 230 -1.84 -9.91 13.38
CA MET A 230 -0.63 -10.27 12.62
C MET A 230 0.12 -11.50 13.20
N HIS A 231 -0.02 -11.76 14.50
CA HIS A 231 0.59 -12.90 15.18
C HIS A 231 -0.37 -14.08 15.39
N ASP A 232 -1.63 -13.96 14.99
CA ASP A 232 -2.60 -15.05 15.12
C ASP A 232 -2.20 -16.22 14.20
N ILE A 233 -1.99 -17.38 14.82
CA ILE A 233 -1.56 -18.61 14.14
C ILE A 233 -2.68 -19.18 13.25
N ASN A 234 -3.94 -18.87 13.58
CA ASN A 234 -5.10 -19.33 12.83
C ASN A 234 -5.37 -18.49 11.58
N ILE A 235 -4.82 -17.27 11.53
CA ILE A 235 -5.02 -16.34 10.42
C ILE A 235 -3.73 -16.30 9.59
N VAL A 236 -3.73 -17.03 8.49
CA VAL A 236 -2.56 -17.17 7.62
C VAL A 236 -2.83 -16.60 6.24
N PHE A 237 -1.84 -15.89 5.70
CA PHE A 237 -1.92 -15.27 4.37
C PHE A 237 -0.72 -15.65 3.52
N LYS A 238 -0.90 -15.60 2.20
CA LYS A 238 0.20 -15.65 1.24
C LYS A 238 0.49 -14.22 0.80
N VAL A 239 1.69 -13.73 1.12
CA VAL A 239 2.15 -12.40 0.70
C VAL A 239 3.26 -12.58 -0.32
N GLN A 240 3.09 -12.02 -1.52
CA GLN A 240 4.11 -12.10 -2.58
C GLN A 240 5.10 -10.95 -2.44
N LEU A 241 6.16 -11.16 -1.67
CA LEU A 241 7.20 -10.14 -1.52
C LEU A 241 8.11 -10.12 -2.75
N HIS A 242 8.17 -8.98 -3.44
CA HIS A 242 9.10 -8.74 -4.53
C HIS A 242 10.50 -8.54 -3.96
N ARG A 243 11.49 -9.23 -4.53
CA ARG A 243 12.85 -9.27 -3.98
C ARG A 243 13.90 -8.99 -5.04
N LYS A 244 14.98 -8.31 -4.64
CA LYS A 244 16.07 -8.01 -5.58
C LYS A 244 16.81 -9.31 -5.94
N ARG A 245 17.12 -9.48 -7.22
CA ARG A 245 17.98 -10.58 -7.67
C ARG A 245 19.40 -10.34 -7.15
N MET A 246 19.92 -11.28 -6.36
CA MET A 246 21.31 -11.26 -5.90
C MET A 246 22.02 -12.51 -6.41
N ARG A 247 23.30 -12.37 -6.80
CA ARG A 247 24.11 -13.44 -7.42
C ARG A 247 24.21 -14.72 -6.58
N HIS A 248 24.07 -14.62 -5.26
CA HIS A 248 24.17 -15.75 -4.34
C HIS A 248 22.81 -16.30 -3.88
N ARG A 249 21.71 -15.74 -4.38
CA ARG A 249 20.36 -16.15 -4.00
C ARG A 249 19.93 -17.35 -4.83
N LYS A 250 19.65 -18.48 -4.17
CA LYS A 250 18.90 -19.57 -4.81
C LYS A 250 17.50 -19.05 -5.14
N LEU A 251 17.04 -19.26 -6.37
CA LEU A 251 15.65 -18.99 -6.75
C LEU A 251 14.76 -19.87 -5.85
N ILE A 252 14.18 -19.27 -4.82
CA ILE A 252 13.21 -19.95 -3.97
C ILE A 252 11.89 -19.82 -4.71
N ASP A 253 11.26 -20.96 -4.97
CA ASP A 253 9.93 -21.02 -5.56
C ASP A 253 8.93 -20.45 -4.54
N GLU A 254 8.48 -19.20 -4.75
CA GLU A 254 7.55 -18.49 -3.86
C GLU A 254 6.19 -19.22 -3.75
N THR A 255 5.87 -20.09 -4.70
CA THR A 255 4.74 -21.03 -4.68
C THR A 255 4.86 -22.15 -3.64
N SER A 256 6.06 -22.42 -3.13
CA SER A 256 6.31 -23.50 -2.15
C SER A 256 6.37 -23.02 -0.69
N LYS A 257 6.25 -21.71 -0.41
CA LYS A 257 6.33 -21.21 0.96
C LYS A 257 5.07 -21.59 1.75
N PRO A 258 5.23 -22.10 2.99
CA PRO A 258 4.09 -22.39 3.84
C PRO A 258 3.34 -21.10 4.19
N LEU A 259 2.02 -21.20 4.30
CA LEU A 259 1.17 -20.14 4.84
C LEU A 259 1.63 -19.82 6.27
N ARG A 260 1.83 -18.53 6.55
CA ARG A 260 2.33 -18.04 7.85
C ARG A 260 1.51 -16.84 8.31
N PRO A 261 1.51 -16.54 9.62
CA PRO A 261 1.00 -15.28 10.14
C PRO A 261 1.69 -14.08 9.49
N LEU A 262 0.98 -12.97 9.36
CA LEU A 262 1.48 -11.76 8.68
C LEU A 262 2.76 -11.20 9.29
N SER A 263 2.94 -11.36 10.59
CA SER A 263 4.16 -10.97 11.31
C SER A 263 5.45 -11.50 10.64
N TYR A 264 5.41 -12.72 10.09
CA TYR A 264 6.54 -13.29 9.34
C TYR A 264 6.79 -12.52 8.04
N SER A 265 5.75 -12.17 7.29
CA SER A 265 5.89 -11.40 6.05
C SER A 265 6.43 -9.99 6.32
N VAL A 266 6.01 -9.34 7.42
CA VAL A 266 6.58 -8.04 7.81
C VAL A 266 8.07 -8.19 8.15
N LEU A 267 8.46 -9.19 8.94
CA LEU A 267 9.86 -9.45 9.27
C LEU A 267 10.70 -9.78 8.03
N ASP A 268 10.20 -10.62 7.14
CA ASP A 268 10.85 -10.95 5.86
C ASP A 268 11.08 -9.70 5.02
N LEU A 269 10.10 -8.79 4.95
CA LEU A 269 10.23 -7.50 4.26
C LEU A 269 11.30 -6.62 4.91
N MET A 270 11.32 -6.50 6.24
CA MET A 270 12.32 -5.71 6.96
C MET A 270 13.74 -6.26 6.76
N VAL A 271 13.90 -7.58 6.84
CA VAL A 271 15.19 -8.25 6.61
C VAL A 271 15.63 -8.07 5.16
N GLU A 272 14.72 -8.25 4.20
CA GLU A 272 15.03 -8.04 2.79
C GLU A 272 15.49 -6.60 2.54
N PHE A 273 14.84 -5.60 3.13
CA PHE A 273 15.27 -4.20 3.04
C PHE A 273 16.70 -4.01 3.55
N ILE A 274 17.00 -4.53 4.75
CA ILE A 274 18.35 -4.43 5.35
C ILE A 274 19.40 -5.06 4.43
N VAL A 275 19.19 -6.29 3.94
CA VAL A 275 20.19 -7.00 3.14
C VAL A 275 20.39 -6.33 1.76
N THR A 276 19.33 -5.78 1.17
CA THR A 276 19.37 -5.16 -0.17
C THR A 276 19.92 -3.72 -0.19
N HIS A 277 19.94 -3.03 0.95
CA HIS A 277 20.26 -1.60 1.05
C HIS A 277 21.52 -1.28 1.84
N LEU A 278 22.44 -2.23 2.01
CA LEU A 278 23.79 -1.97 2.55
C LEU A 278 24.63 -1.26 1.48
N ARG A 279 24.45 0.05 1.34
CA ARG A 279 25.11 0.92 0.36
C ARG A 279 26.16 1.81 1.03
N LYS A 280 27.09 2.37 0.24
CA LYS A 280 28.10 3.34 0.72
C LYS A 280 27.47 4.58 1.36
N THR A 281 26.41 5.11 0.72
CA THR A 281 25.56 6.15 1.30
C THR A 281 24.48 5.48 2.14
N PHE A 282 24.64 5.56 3.45
CA PHE A 282 23.76 4.87 4.39
C PHE A 282 22.46 5.64 4.59
N LEU A 283 21.32 4.97 4.36
CA LEU A 283 19.98 5.55 4.51
C LEU A 283 19.54 5.53 5.99
N PHE A 284 20.23 6.30 6.83
CA PHE A 284 20.09 6.23 8.30
C PHE A 284 18.64 6.31 8.78
N ASP A 285 17.87 7.26 8.25
CA ASP A 285 16.45 7.45 8.61
C ASP A 285 15.60 6.19 8.34
N LEU A 286 15.74 5.59 7.15
CA LEU A 286 14.97 4.41 6.78
C LEU A 286 15.37 3.17 7.60
N TYR A 287 16.66 3.02 7.91
CA TYR A 287 17.13 1.95 8.79
C TYR A 287 16.62 2.10 10.22
N SER A 288 16.58 3.32 10.74
CA SER A 288 16.02 3.61 12.06
C SER A 288 14.55 3.21 12.14
N LEU A 289 13.76 3.56 11.11
CA LEU A 289 12.36 3.17 11.02
C LEU A 289 12.19 1.65 10.88
N CYS A 290 12.96 1.01 10.00
CA CYS A 290 12.95 -0.45 9.80
C CYS A 290 13.24 -1.20 11.11
N LEU A 291 14.31 -0.83 11.82
CA LEU A 291 14.63 -1.40 13.13
C LEU A 291 13.54 -1.11 14.17
N GLY A 292 12.91 0.06 14.09
CA GLY A 292 11.76 0.43 14.91
C GLY A 292 10.54 -0.47 14.71
N VAL A 293 10.27 -0.90 13.47
CA VAL A 293 9.21 -1.87 13.14
C VAL A 293 9.56 -3.25 13.69
N ILE A 294 10.77 -3.74 13.43
CA ILE A 294 11.26 -5.04 13.94
C ILE A 294 11.13 -5.10 15.46
N ARG A 295 11.63 -4.08 16.15
CA ARG A 295 11.61 -4.03 17.61
C ARG A 295 10.18 -4.13 18.16
N ARG A 296 9.23 -3.41 17.58
CA ARG A 296 7.83 -3.43 18.03
C ARG A 296 7.19 -4.80 17.85
N LEU A 297 7.37 -5.42 16.68
CA LEU A 297 6.88 -6.78 16.40
C LEU A 297 7.46 -7.81 17.38
N LEU A 298 8.77 -7.81 17.59
CA LEU A 298 9.42 -8.77 18.49
C LEU A 298 9.07 -8.52 19.96
N CYS A 299 8.90 -7.27 20.38
CA CYS A 299 8.45 -6.95 21.74
C CYS A 299 7.03 -7.46 22.01
N TYR A 300 6.16 -7.54 21.00
CA TYR A 300 4.82 -8.12 21.14
C TYR A 300 4.90 -9.63 21.42
N GLN A 301 5.74 -10.38 20.68
CA GLN A 301 5.92 -11.83 20.89
C GLN A 301 6.41 -12.23 22.29
N LYS A 302 7.08 -11.31 23.00
CA LYS A 302 7.60 -11.56 24.35
C LYS A 302 6.54 -11.44 25.45
N ARG A 303 5.40 -10.79 25.16
CA ARG A 303 4.30 -10.60 26.12
C ARG A 303 3.36 -11.80 26.12
#